data_AF-A0AA95GU48-F1
#
_entry.id   AF-A0AA95GU48-F1
#
_cell.length_a   1.000
_cell.length_b   1.000
_cell.length_c   1.000
_cell.angle_alpha   90.00
_cell.angle_beta   90.00
_cell.angle_gamma   90.00
#
_symmetry.space_group_name_H-M   'P 1'
#
loop_
_entity.id
_entity.type
_entity.pdbx_description
1 polymer ?
#
loop_
_entity_poly.entity_id
_entity_poly.type
_entity_poly.pdbx_seq_one_letter_code
_entity_poly.pdbx_strand_id
1 'polypeptide(L)'
;MYNNWKDRLQPASFRGVPFQVENDEGTFGRRVQVHEYPNRDKPYTEDLGRATRRFTINAYLIGDDFFEARDRLIVAIDTAGVGTLVHPYYGEIKVCIDGEVRVSHSGREGRMCRVSFNVVEAGELSFPTSGIATSQTLISSNSALNDRIGEAFSDFGLKGLPDFAQSGVLERTKSIIGNVTKTFDTIDSGISTASHLLQGDISAILKPSSSGKGLVEAIQRMWRSGRRTSQNASTLAQQIKAISGITMDNNLAPRGVWKSDRPSVKTERIKSNQIAAIFRTTAIHEATSRLTQLPSPKTTTQPSHPALQKQEKNNESITSVTWEVLVSMREILNQSIDREQTLTSDDQLFLALQQVKTDVNRDIATRLAQVEKTITRTPDTVQPALVLAANWYDNAARESDITSRNTIKHSGFIPVQPLRVPVR
;
A
#
# COMPACT_ATOMS: atom_id res chain seq x y z
N MET A 1 -55.36 20.54 2.48
CA MET A 1 -54.99 20.90 1.10
C MET A 1 -54.32 19.68 0.47
N TYR A 2 -54.92 19.11 -0.57
CA TYR A 2 -54.32 18.02 -1.33
C TYR A 2 -53.09 18.57 -2.05
N ASN A 3 -51.88 18.14 -1.67
CA ASN A 3 -50.67 18.41 -2.46
C ASN A 3 -50.84 17.70 -3.80
N ASN A 4 -51.22 18.45 -4.82
CA ASN A 4 -51.43 17.92 -6.15
C ASN A 4 -50.05 17.60 -6.74
N TRP A 5 -49.91 16.47 -7.43
CA TRP A 5 -48.63 16.08 -8.04
C TRP A 5 -48.08 17.14 -9.01
N LYS A 6 -48.98 17.98 -9.54
CA LYS A 6 -48.68 19.16 -10.38
C LYS A 6 -47.85 20.22 -9.65
N ASP A 7 -48.00 20.37 -8.33
CA ASP A 7 -47.26 21.35 -7.53
C ASP A 7 -45.81 20.91 -7.25
N ARG A 8 -45.45 19.68 -7.63
CA ARG A 8 -44.10 19.11 -7.50
C ARG A 8 -43.29 19.14 -8.81
N LEU A 9 -43.89 19.56 -9.91
CA LEU A 9 -43.22 19.63 -11.21
C LEU A 9 -42.19 20.77 -11.20
N GLN A 10 -40.93 20.42 -11.40
CA GLN A 10 -39.88 21.42 -11.60
C GLN A 10 -39.97 21.98 -13.02
N PRO A 11 -39.68 23.28 -13.23
CA PRO A 11 -39.55 23.83 -14.58
C PRO A 11 -38.40 23.12 -15.29
N ALA A 12 -38.68 22.51 -16.45
CA ALA A 12 -37.67 21.75 -17.16
C ALA A 12 -36.58 22.70 -17.67
N SER A 13 -35.32 22.34 -17.49
CA SER A 13 -34.21 23.14 -18.02
C SER A 13 -32.99 22.28 -18.35
N PHE A 14 -32.24 22.70 -19.36
CA PHE A 14 -30.96 22.08 -19.71
C PHE A 14 -29.87 23.13 -19.71
N ARG A 15 -28.85 22.94 -18.86
CA ARG A 15 -27.79 23.93 -18.58
C ARG A 15 -28.35 25.34 -18.26
N GLY A 16 -29.50 25.38 -17.58
CA GLY A 16 -30.19 26.62 -17.22
C GLY A 16 -31.10 27.22 -18.31
N VAL A 17 -31.18 26.63 -19.50
CA VAL A 17 -32.13 27.06 -20.55
C VAL A 17 -33.49 26.37 -20.32
N PRO A 18 -34.57 27.12 -20.05
CA PRO A 18 -35.87 26.54 -19.77
C PRO A 18 -36.57 26.02 -21.03
N PHE A 19 -37.29 24.91 -20.90
CA PHE A 19 -38.15 24.35 -21.95
C PHE A 19 -39.36 23.62 -21.32
N GLN A 20 -40.29 23.15 -22.15
CA GLN A 20 -41.49 22.45 -21.70
C GLN A 20 -41.44 21.02 -22.25
N VAL A 21 -41.76 20.03 -21.42
CA VAL A 21 -41.76 18.61 -21.81
C VAL A 21 -43.16 18.22 -22.28
N GLU A 22 -43.27 17.66 -23.49
CA GLU A 22 -44.50 17.07 -24.04
C GLU A 22 -44.61 15.60 -23.63
N ASN A 23 -43.54 14.83 -23.80
CA ASN A 23 -43.44 13.44 -23.38
C ASN A 23 -41.97 13.04 -23.17
N ASP A 24 -41.74 12.07 -22.29
CA ASP A 24 -40.42 11.51 -22.00
C ASP A 24 -40.49 9.97 -21.95
N GLU A 25 -39.41 9.32 -22.40
CA GLU A 25 -39.23 7.87 -22.33
C GLU A 25 -37.87 7.56 -21.73
N GLY A 26 -37.82 6.70 -20.71
CA GLY A 26 -36.59 6.33 -20.00
C GLY A 26 -36.40 4.82 -19.93
N THR A 27 -35.22 4.34 -20.32
CA THR A 27 -34.85 2.93 -20.14
C THR A 27 -34.02 2.75 -18.87
N PHE A 28 -34.46 1.86 -17.98
CA PHE A 28 -33.80 1.54 -16.71
C PHE A 28 -33.55 0.04 -16.57
N GLY A 29 -32.42 -0.35 -15.98
CA GLY A 29 -32.15 -1.76 -15.72
C GLY A 29 -30.79 -2.05 -15.11
N ARG A 30 -30.45 -3.34 -15.06
CA ARG A 30 -29.12 -3.86 -14.72
C ARG A 30 -28.62 -4.72 -15.88
N ARG A 31 -27.33 -4.69 -16.13
CA ARG A 31 -26.69 -5.56 -17.11
C ARG A 31 -26.50 -6.92 -16.46
N VAL A 32 -27.10 -7.96 -17.02
CA VAL A 32 -26.94 -9.32 -16.51
C VAL A 32 -26.48 -10.20 -17.66
N GLN A 33 -25.40 -10.96 -17.43
CA GLN A 33 -24.93 -11.97 -18.37
C GLN A 33 -25.46 -13.34 -17.95
N VAL A 34 -26.20 -13.99 -18.85
CA VAL A 34 -26.79 -15.31 -18.60
C VAL A 34 -25.86 -16.38 -19.19
N HIS A 35 -25.44 -17.31 -18.36
CA HIS A 35 -24.64 -18.47 -18.75
C HIS A 35 -25.49 -19.73 -18.67
N GLU A 36 -25.68 -20.38 -19.82
CA GLU A 36 -26.37 -21.65 -19.95
C GLU A 36 -25.35 -22.77 -20.20
N TYR A 37 -25.45 -23.85 -19.43
CA TYR A 37 -24.53 -24.98 -19.52
C TYR A 37 -25.28 -26.25 -19.96
N PRO A 38 -24.72 -27.07 -20.88
CA PRO A 38 -25.35 -28.33 -21.28
C PRO A 38 -25.62 -29.25 -20.09
N ASN A 39 -26.78 -29.94 -20.09
CA ASN A 39 -27.27 -30.82 -19.01
C ASN A 39 -27.54 -30.14 -17.65
N ARG A 40 -27.78 -28.82 -17.63
CA ARG A 40 -28.19 -28.11 -16.42
C ARG A 40 -29.44 -27.28 -16.68
N ASP A 41 -30.54 -27.64 -16.03
CA ASP A 41 -31.84 -26.98 -16.22
C ASP A 41 -31.95 -25.58 -15.58
N LYS A 42 -30.96 -25.18 -14.76
CA LYS A 42 -30.93 -23.87 -14.09
C LYS A 42 -29.76 -23.01 -14.61
N PRO A 43 -30.04 -21.91 -15.34
CA PRO A 43 -29.01 -21.00 -15.83
C PRO A 43 -28.37 -20.20 -14.70
N TYR A 44 -27.13 -19.77 -14.90
CA TYR A 44 -26.42 -18.86 -13.99
C TYR A 44 -26.51 -17.43 -14.53
N THR A 45 -26.79 -16.46 -13.66
CA THR A 45 -26.89 -15.04 -14.01
C THR A 45 -25.79 -14.28 -13.28
N GLU A 46 -24.93 -13.60 -14.03
CA GLU A 46 -23.88 -12.71 -13.51
C GLU A 46 -24.33 -11.25 -13.66
N ASP A 47 -24.41 -10.52 -12.55
CA ASP A 47 -24.80 -9.11 -12.55
C ASP A 47 -23.59 -8.21 -12.82
N LEU A 48 -23.55 -7.62 -14.01
CA LEU A 48 -22.49 -6.73 -14.48
C LEU A 48 -22.75 -5.25 -14.12
N GLY A 49 -23.64 -4.99 -13.17
CA GLY A 49 -23.90 -3.66 -12.62
C GLY A 49 -25.08 -2.93 -13.27
N ARG A 50 -25.26 -1.66 -12.92
CA ARG A 50 -26.36 -0.82 -13.43
C ARG A 50 -26.23 -0.64 -14.94
N ALA A 51 -27.33 -0.81 -15.67
CA ALA A 51 -27.39 -0.47 -17.09
C ALA A 51 -27.36 1.05 -17.26
N THR A 52 -26.74 1.50 -18.35
CA THR A 52 -26.70 2.90 -18.74
C THR A 52 -28.13 3.42 -18.91
N ARG A 53 -28.50 4.45 -18.15
CA ARG A 53 -29.81 5.09 -18.28
C ARG A 53 -29.80 6.02 -19.48
N ARG A 54 -30.74 5.79 -20.41
CA ARG A 54 -30.98 6.65 -21.57
C ARG A 54 -32.38 7.23 -21.44
N PHE A 55 -32.50 8.52 -21.74
CA PHE A 55 -33.78 9.21 -21.79
C PHE A 55 -33.95 9.86 -23.16
N THR A 56 -35.14 9.70 -23.72
CA THR A 56 -35.60 10.42 -24.92
C THR A 56 -36.55 11.50 -24.45
N ILE A 57 -36.24 12.77 -24.73
CA ILE A 57 -37.03 13.91 -24.27
C ILE A 57 -37.63 14.60 -25.50
N ASN A 58 -38.96 14.67 -25.53
CA ASN A 58 -39.69 15.47 -26.50
C ASN A 58 -40.15 16.75 -25.82
N ALA A 59 -39.52 17.86 -26.19
CA ALA A 59 -39.77 19.17 -25.65
C ALA A 59 -40.41 20.10 -26.68
N TYR A 60 -41.07 21.15 -26.19
CA TYR A 60 -41.51 22.28 -26.99
C TYR A 60 -41.12 23.59 -26.32
N LEU A 61 -40.94 24.60 -27.16
CA LEU A 61 -40.71 25.98 -26.77
C LEU A 61 -41.88 26.79 -27.31
N ILE A 62 -42.53 27.56 -26.44
CA ILE A 62 -43.71 28.35 -26.76
C ILE A 62 -43.54 29.79 -26.25
N GLY A 63 -43.90 30.78 -27.06
CA GLY A 63 -43.85 32.20 -26.68
C GLY A 63 -43.44 33.12 -27.83
N ASP A 64 -43.43 34.42 -27.57
CA ASP A 64 -43.03 35.43 -28.57
C ASP A 64 -41.52 35.36 -28.86
N ASP A 65 -40.72 34.97 -27.86
CA ASP A 65 -39.26 34.85 -27.94
C ASP A 65 -38.78 33.42 -28.24
N PHE A 66 -39.65 32.57 -28.82
CA PHE A 66 -39.33 31.15 -29.01
C PHE A 66 -38.10 30.92 -29.90
N PHE A 67 -37.84 31.82 -30.86
CA PHE A 67 -36.63 31.76 -31.71
C PHE A 67 -35.35 31.95 -30.88
N GLU A 68 -35.32 32.92 -29.96
CA GLU A 68 -34.17 33.17 -29.10
C GLU A 68 -33.99 32.06 -28.04
N ALA A 69 -35.10 31.52 -27.52
CA ALA A 69 -35.07 30.38 -26.62
C ALA A 69 -34.53 29.11 -27.31
N ARG A 70 -34.94 28.88 -28.57
CA ARG A 70 -34.45 27.78 -29.41
C ARG A 70 -32.95 27.87 -29.64
N ASP A 71 -32.47 29.04 -30.05
CA ASP A 71 -31.06 29.22 -30.37
C ASP A 71 -30.17 29.04 -29.13
N ARG A 72 -30.63 29.52 -27.96
CA ARG A 72 -29.95 29.26 -26.67
C ARG A 72 -29.94 27.78 -26.30
N LEU A 73 -31.02 27.05 -26.55
CA LEU A 73 -31.09 25.62 -26.27
C LEU A 73 -30.16 24.83 -27.19
N ILE A 74 -30.10 25.17 -28.48
CA ILE A 74 -29.17 24.58 -29.44
C ILE A 74 -27.72 24.81 -29.00
N VAL A 75 -27.36 26.04 -28.62
CA VAL A 75 -26.01 26.36 -28.11
C VAL A 75 -25.68 25.56 -26.83
N ALA A 76 -26.65 25.41 -25.92
CA ALA A 76 -26.46 24.62 -24.71
C ALA A 76 -26.22 23.14 -25.01
N ILE A 77 -26.90 22.59 -26.02
CA ILE A 77 -26.78 21.22 -26.51
C ILE A 77 -25.43 21.00 -27.21
N ASP A 78 -24.99 21.94 -28.04
CA ASP A 78 -23.71 21.88 -28.75
C ASP A 78 -22.49 22.10 -27.84
N THR A 79 -22.69 22.62 -26.63
CA THR A 79 -21.60 22.82 -25.66
C THR A 79 -21.07 21.49 -25.15
N ALA A 80 -19.79 21.21 -25.43
CA ALA A 80 -19.12 19.99 -25.01
C ALA A 80 -19.14 19.76 -23.48
N GLY A 81 -19.26 18.50 -23.07
CA GLY A 81 -19.17 18.06 -21.68
C GLY A 81 -20.52 17.91 -20.96
N VAL A 82 -20.46 17.43 -19.73
CA VAL A 82 -21.64 17.10 -18.92
C VAL A 82 -22.50 18.33 -18.66
N GLY A 83 -23.79 18.24 -18.95
CA GLY A 83 -24.80 19.25 -18.69
C GLY A 83 -25.74 18.83 -17.56
N THR A 84 -26.22 19.81 -16.79
CA THR A 84 -27.29 19.58 -15.82
C THR A 84 -28.64 19.65 -16.52
N LEU A 85 -29.40 18.56 -16.47
CA LEU A 85 -30.78 18.48 -16.90
C LEU A 85 -31.69 18.48 -15.67
N VAL A 86 -32.59 19.44 -15.58
CA VAL A 86 -33.69 19.43 -14.62
C VAL A 86 -34.92 18.90 -15.35
N HIS A 87 -35.37 17.70 -14.99
CA HIS A 87 -36.57 17.08 -15.55
C HIS A 87 -37.75 17.23 -14.59
N PRO A 88 -38.98 17.54 -15.07
CA PRO A 88 -40.14 17.73 -14.20
C PRO A 88 -40.46 16.54 -13.29
N TYR A 89 -40.24 15.31 -13.77
CA TYR A 89 -40.53 14.08 -13.03
C TYR A 89 -39.29 13.44 -12.37
N TYR A 90 -38.09 13.63 -12.95
CA TYR A 90 -36.88 12.94 -12.50
C TYR A 90 -35.91 13.82 -11.70
N GLY A 91 -36.21 15.11 -11.57
CA GLY A 91 -35.37 16.06 -10.84
C GLY A 91 -34.10 16.42 -11.59
N GLU A 92 -33.07 16.83 -10.84
CA GLU A 92 -31.77 17.23 -11.40
C GLU A 92 -30.89 16.00 -11.69
N ILE A 93 -30.47 15.86 -12.95
CA ILE A 93 -29.63 14.77 -13.43
C ILE A 93 -28.47 15.35 -14.24
N LYS A 94 -27.26 14.85 -13.99
CA LYS A 94 -26.09 15.12 -14.84
C LYS A 94 -26.14 14.21 -16.05
N VAL A 95 -26.21 14.79 -17.24
CA VAL A 95 -26.36 14.05 -18.49
C VAL A 95 -25.43 14.54 -19.59
N CYS A 96 -25.18 13.69 -20.57
CA CYS A 96 -24.57 14.04 -21.85
C CYS A 96 -25.60 13.87 -22.96
N ILE A 97 -25.59 14.75 -23.97
CA ILE A 97 -26.39 14.57 -25.18
C ILE A 97 -25.81 13.38 -25.96
N ASP A 98 -26.69 12.51 -26.45
CA ASP A 98 -26.34 11.27 -27.14
C ASP A 98 -27.03 11.22 -28.51
N GLY A 99 -26.26 11.47 -29.57
CA GLY A 99 -26.78 11.51 -30.94
C GLY A 99 -27.27 12.89 -31.38
N GLU A 100 -28.12 12.90 -32.41
CA GLU A 100 -28.59 14.12 -33.07
C GLU A 100 -29.82 14.72 -32.38
N VAL A 101 -29.93 16.05 -32.40
CA VAL A 101 -31.09 16.77 -31.90
C VAL A 101 -31.96 17.23 -33.07
N ARG A 102 -33.26 16.91 -33.00
CA ARG A 102 -34.21 17.25 -34.05
C ARG A 102 -35.07 18.43 -33.63
N VAL A 103 -35.06 19.47 -34.44
CA VAL A 103 -35.87 20.67 -34.27
C VAL A 103 -36.91 20.74 -35.39
N SER A 104 -38.20 20.84 -35.07
CA SER A 104 -39.28 20.94 -36.07
C SER A 104 -40.16 22.17 -35.85
N HIS A 105 -40.53 22.78 -36.98
CA HIS A 105 -41.42 23.94 -37.03
C HIS A 105 -42.62 23.59 -37.91
N SER A 106 -43.83 23.86 -37.43
CA SER A 106 -45.06 23.64 -38.18
C SER A 106 -45.78 24.97 -38.38
N GLY A 107 -46.07 25.36 -39.63
CA GLY A 107 -46.80 26.60 -39.92
C GLY A 107 -48.25 26.61 -39.42
N ARG A 108 -48.77 25.46 -38.97
CA ARG A 108 -50.10 25.33 -38.33
C ARG A 108 -50.07 25.65 -36.83
N GLU A 109 -48.90 25.60 -36.22
CA GLU A 109 -48.68 25.83 -34.79
C GLU A 109 -47.91 27.14 -34.64
N GLY A 110 -48.63 28.24 -34.52
CA GLY A 110 -48.02 29.56 -34.37
C GLY A 110 -47.25 29.67 -33.05
N ARG A 111 -46.06 30.29 -33.09
CA ARG A 111 -45.22 30.62 -31.91
C ARG A 111 -44.73 29.40 -31.11
N MET A 112 -44.54 28.27 -31.80
CA MET A 112 -44.12 27.00 -31.21
C MET A 112 -42.98 26.36 -32.02
N CYS A 113 -42.04 25.73 -31.32
CA CYS A 113 -41.02 24.86 -31.89
C CYS A 113 -40.92 23.57 -31.07
N ARG A 114 -40.82 22.41 -31.72
CA ARG A 114 -40.56 21.14 -31.03
C ARG A 114 -39.10 20.74 -31.14
N VAL A 115 -38.55 20.21 -30.06
CA VAL A 115 -37.17 19.77 -29.95
C VAL A 115 -37.15 18.37 -29.34
N SER A 116 -36.58 17.41 -30.05
CA SER A 116 -36.41 16.04 -29.58
C SER A 116 -34.92 15.73 -29.47
N PHE A 117 -34.50 15.24 -28.31
CA PHE A 117 -33.10 14.91 -28.05
C PHE A 117 -32.98 13.76 -27.06
N ASN A 118 -31.91 12.98 -27.22
CA ASN A 118 -31.60 11.87 -26.35
C ASN A 118 -30.46 12.27 -25.39
N VAL A 119 -30.58 11.84 -24.14
CA VAL A 119 -29.58 12.07 -23.11
C VAL A 119 -29.21 10.78 -22.41
N VAL A 120 -27.95 10.70 -21.98
CA VAL A 120 -27.39 9.59 -21.23
C VAL A 120 -26.89 10.11 -19.88
N GLU A 121 -27.20 9.40 -18.79
CA GLU A 121 -26.70 9.73 -17.44
C GLU A 121 -25.15 9.74 -17.45
N ALA A 122 -24.56 10.89 -17.13
CA ALA A 122 -23.12 11.03 -17.06
C ALA A 122 -22.62 10.43 -15.74
N GLY A 123 -21.96 9.27 -15.83
CA GLY A 123 -21.29 8.66 -14.69
C GLY A 123 -20.12 9.52 -14.20
N GLU A 124 -19.83 9.45 -12.92
CA GLU A 124 -18.55 9.94 -12.41
C GLU A 124 -17.44 9.06 -12.98
N LEU A 125 -16.46 9.67 -13.67
CA LEU A 125 -15.22 9.02 -14.08
C LEU A 125 -14.38 8.70 -12.84
N SER A 126 -14.80 7.72 -12.04
CA SER A 126 -13.93 7.09 -11.06
C SER A 126 -13.05 6.11 -11.83
N PHE A 127 -11.95 6.61 -12.40
CA PHE A 127 -10.86 5.72 -12.77
C PHE A 127 -10.44 4.97 -11.49
N PRO A 128 -10.13 3.67 -11.56
CA PRO A 128 -9.34 3.06 -10.51
C PRO A 128 -8.02 3.84 -10.47
N THR A 129 -7.88 4.76 -9.51
CA THR A 129 -6.58 5.34 -9.22
C THR A 129 -5.75 4.16 -8.77
N SER A 130 -4.88 3.63 -9.64
CA SER A 130 -3.80 2.75 -9.21
C SER A 130 -3.16 3.47 -8.03
N GLY A 131 -3.38 2.94 -6.83
CA GLY A 131 -2.82 3.52 -5.63
C GLY A 131 -1.33 3.75 -5.86
N ILE A 132 -0.80 4.86 -5.36
CA ILE A 132 0.64 5.17 -5.41
C ILE A 132 1.39 3.85 -5.13
N ALA A 133 2.33 3.47 -6.00
CA ALA A 133 3.16 2.29 -5.80
C ALA A 133 4.10 2.55 -4.61
N THR A 134 3.57 2.45 -3.39
CA THR A 134 4.25 2.83 -2.15
C THR A 134 5.53 2.03 -1.92
N SER A 135 5.54 0.78 -2.39
CA SER A 135 6.72 -0.06 -2.41
C SER A 135 7.81 0.51 -3.31
N GLN A 136 7.45 1.00 -4.51
CA GLN A 136 8.39 1.56 -5.46
C GLN A 136 8.97 2.90 -4.95
N THR A 137 8.14 3.75 -4.36
CA THR A 137 8.63 5.00 -3.74
C THR A 137 9.60 4.72 -2.60
N LEU A 138 9.32 3.70 -1.78
CA LEU A 138 10.22 3.26 -0.71
C LEU A 138 11.53 2.67 -1.26
N ILE A 139 11.49 1.91 -2.36
CA ILE A 139 12.70 1.40 -3.02
C ILE A 139 13.58 2.58 -3.46
N SER A 140 13.00 3.59 -4.08
CA SER A 140 13.73 4.78 -4.55
C SER A 140 14.35 5.57 -3.40
N SER A 141 13.60 5.88 -2.33
CA SER A 141 14.16 6.61 -1.19
C SER A 141 15.20 5.81 -0.42
N ASN A 142 15.04 4.49 -0.31
CA ASN A 142 16.03 3.62 0.32
C ASN A 142 17.32 3.48 -0.51
N SER A 143 17.22 3.54 -1.85
CA SER A 143 18.39 3.65 -2.72
C SER A 143 19.12 4.98 -2.53
N ALA A 144 18.38 6.09 -2.46
CA ALA A 144 18.97 7.40 -2.20
C ALA A 144 19.67 7.44 -0.82
N LEU A 145 19.08 6.82 0.21
CA LEU A 145 19.73 6.67 1.52
C LEU A 145 21.06 5.91 1.41
N ASN A 146 21.10 4.83 0.63
CA ASN A 146 22.34 4.07 0.41
C ASN A 146 23.45 4.93 -0.19
N ASP A 147 23.11 5.74 -1.19
CA ASP A 147 24.06 6.64 -1.84
C ASP A 147 24.56 7.71 -0.85
N ARG A 148 23.65 8.30 -0.06
CA ARG A 148 24.02 9.25 1.02
C ARG A 148 24.89 8.64 2.11
N ILE A 149 24.68 7.37 2.47
CA ILE A 149 25.58 6.65 3.39
C ILE A 149 26.98 6.53 2.78
N GLY A 150 27.08 6.20 1.50
CA GLY A 150 28.37 6.13 0.79
C GLY A 150 29.11 7.47 0.78
N GLU A 151 28.39 8.57 0.56
CA GLU A 151 28.92 9.93 0.58
C GLU A 151 29.31 10.40 1.99
N ALA A 152 28.42 10.26 2.99
CA ALA A 152 28.65 10.73 4.36
C ALA A 152 29.88 10.09 5.02
N PHE A 153 30.28 8.90 4.57
CA PHE A 153 31.45 8.18 5.08
C PHE A 153 32.59 8.05 4.07
N SER A 154 32.58 8.78 2.94
CA SER A 154 33.66 8.71 1.94
C SER A 154 35.03 9.08 2.54
N ASP A 155 35.04 10.08 3.42
CA ASP A 155 36.24 10.68 4.01
C ASP A 155 36.77 9.89 5.22
N PHE A 156 36.07 8.82 5.60
CA PHE A 156 36.58 7.93 6.62
C PHE A 156 37.85 7.21 6.12
N GLY A 157 38.86 7.19 6.98
CA GLY A 157 40.14 6.54 6.75
C GLY A 157 40.99 6.57 8.01
N LEU A 158 41.96 5.65 8.07
CA LEU A 158 42.92 5.51 9.18
C LEU A 158 44.29 6.14 8.86
N LYS A 159 44.44 6.74 7.66
CA LYS A 159 45.68 7.40 7.25
C LYS A 159 46.09 8.49 8.24
N GLY A 160 47.38 8.51 8.60
CA GLY A 160 47.95 9.52 9.50
C GLY A 160 47.71 9.27 10.99
N LEU A 161 46.99 8.21 11.37
CA LEU A 161 46.91 7.79 12.77
C LEU A 161 48.17 7.00 13.17
N PRO A 162 48.64 7.13 14.43
CA PRO A 162 49.64 6.23 14.98
C PRO A 162 49.17 4.77 14.99
N ASP A 163 50.10 3.82 14.90
CA ASP A 163 49.79 2.38 14.79
C ASP A 163 48.93 1.87 15.95
N PHE A 164 49.22 2.30 17.18
CA PHE A 164 48.42 1.95 18.36
C PHE A 164 46.97 2.48 18.31
N ALA A 165 46.73 3.61 17.64
CA ALA A 165 45.37 4.16 17.48
C ALA A 165 44.65 3.41 16.36
N GLN A 166 45.35 3.00 15.31
CA GLN A 166 44.79 2.13 14.26
C GLN A 166 44.41 0.77 14.84
N SER A 167 45.27 0.17 15.67
CA SER A 167 44.97 -1.11 16.33
C SER A 167 43.77 -1.01 17.27
N GLY A 168 43.62 0.09 18.02
CA GLY A 168 42.45 0.33 18.87
C GLY A 168 41.14 0.43 18.07
N VAL A 169 41.15 1.16 16.94
CA VAL A 169 39.99 1.22 16.03
C VAL A 169 39.68 -0.16 15.44
N LEU A 170 40.69 -0.92 15.03
CA LEU A 170 40.53 -2.27 14.49
C LEU A 170 39.93 -3.23 15.52
N GLU A 171 40.47 -3.25 16.74
CA GLU A 171 39.96 -4.08 17.84
C GLU A 171 38.52 -3.74 18.17
N ARG A 172 38.20 -2.44 18.25
CA ARG A 172 36.82 -1.99 18.47
C ARG A 172 35.88 -2.41 17.35
N THR A 173 36.34 -2.34 16.11
CA THR A 173 35.54 -2.79 14.95
C THR A 173 35.29 -4.29 15.01
N LYS A 174 36.31 -5.09 15.33
CA LYS A 174 36.16 -6.54 15.57
C LYS A 174 35.19 -6.84 16.69
N SER A 175 35.20 -6.05 17.77
CA SER A 175 34.25 -6.19 18.87
C SER A 175 32.80 -5.87 18.43
N ILE A 176 32.60 -4.80 17.65
CA ILE A 176 31.28 -4.47 17.07
C ILE A 176 30.78 -5.62 16.20
N ILE A 177 31.62 -6.11 15.27
CA ILE A 177 31.29 -7.23 14.38
C ILE A 177 30.95 -8.47 15.21
N GLY A 178 31.76 -8.81 16.23
CA GLY A 178 31.50 -9.95 17.10
C GLY A 178 30.19 -9.86 17.88
N ASN A 179 29.79 -8.66 18.33
CA ASN A 179 28.49 -8.45 18.97
C ASN A 179 27.35 -8.63 17.96
N VAL A 180 27.51 -8.11 16.75
CA VAL A 180 26.56 -8.33 15.66
C VAL A 180 26.42 -9.82 15.34
N THR A 181 27.52 -10.56 15.23
CA THR A 181 27.53 -12.02 15.02
C THR A 181 26.70 -12.73 16.08
N LYS A 182 26.95 -12.46 17.37
CA LYS A 182 26.22 -13.09 18.48
C LYS A 182 24.70 -12.88 18.41
N THR A 183 24.26 -11.69 17.98
CA THR A 183 22.83 -11.42 17.77
C THR A 183 22.25 -12.29 16.65
N PHE A 184 23.04 -12.58 15.61
CA PHE A 184 22.58 -13.31 14.43
C PHE A 184 22.85 -14.81 14.45
N ASP A 185 23.66 -15.34 15.37
CA ASP A 185 23.99 -16.78 15.44
C ASP A 185 22.74 -17.69 15.49
N THR A 186 21.68 -17.24 16.15
CA THR A 186 20.41 -17.98 16.27
C THR A 186 19.33 -17.55 15.29
N ILE A 187 19.53 -16.44 14.59
CA ILE A 187 18.52 -15.80 13.73
C ILE A 187 18.82 -16.05 12.25
N ASP A 188 20.10 -15.93 11.86
CA ASP A 188 20.54 -15.96 10.48
C ASP A 188 22.00 -16.42 10.36
N SER A 189 22.18 -17.70 9.99
CA SER A 189 23.49 -18.29 9.78
C SER A 189 24.27 -17.68 8.60
N GLY A 190 23.57 -17.09 7.62
CA GLY A 190 24.18 -16.40 6.50
C GLY A 190 24.87 -15.12 6.94
N ILE A 191 24.21 -14.34 7.81
CA ILE A 191 24.79 -13.13 8.40
C ILE A 191 25.94 -13.48 9.33
N SER A 192 25.80 -14.49 10.22
CA SER A 192 26.89 -14.86 11.14
C SER A 192 28.13 -15.34 10.38
N THR A 193 27.98 -16.18 9.34
CA THR A 193 29.08 -16.61 8.48
C THR A 193 29.77 -15.44 7.79
N ALA A 194 29.00 -14.53 7.19
CA ALA A 194 29.57 -13.35 6.52
C ALA A 194 30.24 -12.39 7.52
N SER A 195 29.73 -12.31 8.75
CA SER A 195 30.30 -11.51 9.84
C SER A 195 31.66 -12.05 10.27
N HIS A 196 31.84 -13.37 10.36
CA HIS A 196 33.14 -13.99 10.61
C HIS A 196 34.16 -13.71 9.50
N LEU A 197 33.72 -13.77 8.23
CA LEU A 197 34.58 -13.40 7.10
C LEU A 197 34.99 -11.92 7.17
N LEU A 198 34.02 -11.03 7.42
CA LEU A 198 34.28 -9.60 7.59
C LEU A 198 35.27 -9.35 8.74
N GLN A 199 35.15 -10.07 9.85
CA GLN A 199 36.05 -9.96 11.00
C GLN A 199 37.50 -10.36 10.65
N GLY A 200 37.68 -11.38 9.81
CA GLY A 200 38.99 -11.79 9.30
C GLY A 200 39.61 -10.76 8.34
N ASP A 201 38.78 -10.21 7.45
CA ASP A 201 39.22 -9.29 6.39
C ASP A 201 39.29 -7.82 6.86
N ILE A 202 38.80 -7.49 8.05
CA ILE A 202 38.66 -6.10 8.49
C ILE A 202 39.99 -5.34 8.51
N SER A 203 41.09 -6.01 8.84
CA SER A 203 42.42 -5.42 8.82
C SER A 203 42.84 -5.02 7.41
N ALA A 204 42.43 -5.76 6.38
CA ALA A 204 42.69 -5.43 4.99
C ALA A 204 41.76 -4.31 4.50
N ILE A 205 40.48 -4.38 4.88
CA ILE A 205 39.46 -3.38 4.53
C ILE A 205 39.79 -2.01 5.13
N LEU A 206 40.35 -1.98 6.35
CA LEU A 206 40.67 -0.73 7.07
C LEU A 206 42.12 -0.28 6.92
N LYS A 207 42.90 -0.85 5.99
CA LYS A 207 44.28 -0.37 5.74
C LYS A 207 44.31 1.15 5.52
N PRO A 208 45.43 1.84 5.81
CA PRO A 208 45.52 3.30 5.72
C PRO A 208 45.15 3.92 4.36
N SER A 209 45.20 3.16 3.27
CA SER A 209 44.78 3.59 1.92
C SER A 209 43.30 3.37 1.61
N SER A 210 42.55 2.76 2.52
CA SER A 210 41.14 2.41 2.31
C SER A 210 40.20 3.58 2.60
N SER A 211 39.08 3.61 1.88
CA SER A 211 37.99 4.56 2.09
C SER A 211 36.87 3.96 2.93
N GLY A 212 36.09 4.81 3.61
CA GLY A 212 34.89 4.36 4.32
C GLY A 212 33.84 3.73 3.42
N LYS A 213 33.81 4.08 2.13
CA LYS A 213 32.95 3.42 1.14
C LYS A 213 33.21 1.91 1.05
N GLY A 214 34.47 1.49 1.07
CA GLY A 214 34.82 0.06 1.07
C GLY A 214 34.33 -0.67 2.33
N LEU A 215 34.39 0.00 3.49
CA LEU A 215 33.83 -0.51 4.73
C LEU A 215 32.29 -0.61 4.67
N VAL A 216 31.62 0.43 4.17
CA VAL A 216 30.16 0.45 3.96
C VAL A 216 29.74 -0.72 3.08
N GLU A 217 30.39 -0.91 1.93
CA GLU A 217 30.09 -2.01 1.00
C GLU A 217 30.36 -3.39 1.60
N ALA A 218 31.40 -3.54 2.43
CA ALA A 218 31.68 -4.80 3.12
C ALA A 218 30.61 -5.14 4.15
N ILE A 219 30.17 -4.16 4.94
CA ILE A 219 29.09 -4.32 5.94
C ILE A 219 27.75 -4.61 5.24
N GLN A 220 27.45 -3.92 4.13
CA GLN A 220 26.24 -4.20 3.35
C GLN A 220 26.25 -5.60 2.74
N ARG A 221 27.39 -6.08 2.23
CA ARG A 221 27.53 -7.46 1.75
C ARG A 221 27.27 -8.47 2.87
N MET A 222 27.75 -8.19 4.08
CA MET A 222 27.45 -8.99 5.27
C MET A 222 25.94 -9.00 5.58
N TRP A 223 25.25 -7.86 5.54
CA TRP A 223 23.80 -7.83 5.74
C TRP A 223 23.01 -8.57 4.65
N ARG A 224 23.47 -8.50 3.40
CA ARG A 224 22.79 -9.11 2.26
C ARG A 224 22.94 -10.63 2.20
N SER A 225 23.95 -11.23 2.85
CA SER A 225 24.11 -12.69 2.86
C SER A 225 22.91 -13.41 3.48
N GLY A 226 22.27 -12.81 4.49
CA GLY A 226 21.06 -13.34 5.14
C GLY A 226 19.80 -13.34 4.28
N ARG A 227 19.76 -12.54 3.20
CA ARG A 227 18.60 -12.49 2.29
C ARG A 227 18.38 -13.79 1.53
N ARG A 228 19.45 -14.56 1.29
CA ARG A 228 19.40 -15.79 0.47
C ARG A 228 18.61 -16.92 1.13
N THR A 229 18.39 -16.83 2.44
CA THR A 229 17.89 -17.96 3.25
C THR A 229 16.36 -17.95 3.42
N SER A 230 15.63 -16.90 3.04
CA SER A 230 14.19 -16.82 3.36
C SER A 230 13.30 -16.23 2.27
N GLN A 231 12.26 -16.99 1.91
CA GLN A 231 11.07 -16.50 1.19
C GLN A 231 9.85 -16.31 2.11
N ASN A 232 10.02 -16.53 3.42
CA ASN A 232 8.92 -16.53 4.39
C ASN A 232 8.77 -15.17 5.07
N ALA A 233 7.53 -14.66 5.09
CA ALA A 233 7.23 -13.33 5.60
C ALA A 233 7.49 -13.19 7.12
N SER A 234 7.31 -14.26 7.90
CA SER A 234 7.61 -14.32 9.33
C SER A 234 9.11 -14.26 9.63
N THR A 235 9.93 -14.96 8.85
CA THR A 235 11.39 -14.91 8.97
C THR A 235 11.93 -13.56 8.54
N LEU A 236 11.42 -12.98 7.44
CA LEU A 236 11.75 -11.61 7.04
C LEU A 236 11.39 -10.60 8.15
N ALA A 237 10.25 -10.79 8.83
CA ALA A 237 9.88 -9.99 9.99
C ALA A 237 10.87 -10.08 11.14
N GLN A 238 11.27 -11.30 11.51
CA GLN A 238 12.28 -11.53 12.56
C GLN A 238 13.62 -10.90 12.18
N GLN A 239 14.04 -11.04 10.92
CA GLN A 239 15.26 -10.44 10.37
C GLN A 239 15.22 -8.90 10.41
N ILE A 240 14.10 -8.27 10.03
CA ILE A 240 13.91 -6.81 10.10
C ILE A 240 14.03 -6.34 11.56
N LYS A 241 13.37 -7.05 12.48
CA LYS A 241 13.42 -6.75 13.92
C LYS A 241 14.84 -6.89 14.47
N ALA A 242 15.56 -7.95 14.11
CA ALA A 242 16.93 -8.19 14.56
C ALA A 242 17.91 -7.13 14.05
N ILE A 243 17.87 -6.80 12.75
CA ILE A 243 18.75 -5.77 12.19
C ILE A 243 18.43 -4.40 12.79
N SER A 244 17.15 -4.03 12.85
CA SER A 244 16.75 -2.73 13.39
C SER A 244 17.09 -2.64 14.88
N GLY A 245 16.90 -3.72 15.63
CA GLY A 245 17.25 -3.80 17.05
C GLY A 245 18.74 -3.58 17.33
N ILE A 246 19.63 -3.96 16.41
CA ILE A 246 21.07 -3.75 16.57
C ILE A 246 21.44 -2.27 16.60
N THR A 247 20.66 -1.41 15.92
CA THR A 247 20.88 0.05 15.96
C THR A 247 20.69 0.64 17.36
N MET A 248 19.95 -0.08 18.20
CA MET A 248 19.60 0.31 19.56
C MET A 248 20.54 -0.36 20.59
N ASP A 249 21.44 -1.25 20.17
CA ASP A 249 22.42 -1.88 21.05
C ASP A 249 23.38 -0.83 21.64
N ASN A 250 23.58 -0.91 22.96
CA ASN A 250 24.51 -0.05 23.69
C ASN A 250 25.96 -0.20 23.20
N ASN A 251 26.33 -1.34 22.61
CA ASN A 251 27.66 -1.55 22.01
C ASN A 251 27.93 -0.63 20.82
N LEU A 252 26.87 -0.27 20.10
CA LEU A 252 26.87 0.63 18.95
C LEU A 252 26.52 2.07 19.33
N ALA A 253 26.23 2.36 20.60
CA ALA A 253 26.01 3.73 21.06
C ALA A 253 27.31 4.57 20.91
N PRO A 254 27.19 5.85 20.50
CA PRO A 254 28.34 6.72 20.39
C PRO A 254 28.97 6.94 21.78
N ARG A 255 30.29 6.83 21.86
CA ARG A 255 31.04 7.09 23.09
C ARG A 255 31.38 8.57 23.19
N GLY A 256 31.12 9.16 24.36
CA GLY A 256 31.41 10.57 24.62
C GLY A 256 32.89 10.90 24.42
N VAL A 257 33.17 12.03 23.78
CA VAL A 257 34.54 12.53 23.53
C VAL A 257 34.77 13.73 24.43
N TRP A 258 35.70 13.62 25.38
CA TRP A 258 35.95 14.64 26.40
C TRP A 258 37.12 15.53 26.02
N LYS A 259 37.10 16.79 26.48
CA LYS A 259 38.20 17.74 26.26
C LYS A 259 39.50 17.32 26.98
N SER A 260 39.39 16.53 28.05
CA SER A 260 40.50 16.00 28.84
C SER A 260 41.14 14.73 28.24
N ASP A 261 40.55 14.14 27.20
CA ASP A 261 41.13 12.97 26.56
C ASP A 261 42.45 13.31 25.87
N ARG A 262 43.39 12.36 25.89
CA ARG A 262 44.62 12.45 25.09
C ARG A 262 44.25 12.57 23.60
N PRO A 263 45.00 13.33 22.79
CA PRO A 263 44.67 13.53 21.37
C PRO A 263 44.50 12.22 20.58
N SER A 264 45.34 11.22 20.86
CA SER A 264 45.26 9.91 20.22
C SER A 264 43.97 9.15 20.58
N VAL A 265 43.60 9.12 21.86
CA VAL A 265 42.38 8.50 22.38
C VAL A 265 41.14 9.21 21.81
N LYS A 266 41.20 10.54 21.68
CA LYS A 266 40.15 11.36 21.07
C LYS A 266 39.90 10.91 19.62
N THR A 267 40.96 10.83 18.82
CA THR A 267 40.88 10.42 17.41
C THR A 267 40.39 9.00 17.25
N GLU A 268 40.92 8.05 18.04
CA GLU A 268 40.47 6.65 18.05
C GLU A 268 38.96 6.54 18.35
N ARG A 269 38.47 7.30 19.34
CA ARG A 269 37.05 7.31 19.72
C ARG A 269 36.16 7.92 18.64
N ILE A 270 36.60 9.01 18.01
CA ILE A 270 35.89 9.61 16.87
C ILE A 270 35.77 8.60 15.73
N LYS A 271 36.86 7.95 15.33
CA LYS A 271 36.86 6.93 14.27
C LYS A 271 35.99 5.73 14.63
N SER A 272 36.06 5.26 15.87
CA SER A 272 35.20 4.18 16.37
C SER A 272 33.71 4.55 16.34
N ASN A 273 33.36 5.79 16.70
CA ASN A 273 31.98 6.28 16.64
C ASN A 273 31.47 6.38 15.19
N GLN A 274 32.33 6.77 14.24
CA GLN A 274 32.01 6.76 12.81
C GLN A 274 31.72 5.34 12.31
N ILE A 275 32.53 4.35 12.70
CA ILE A 275 32.28 2.93 12.36
C ILE A 275 30.95 2.46 12.95
N ALA A 276 30.68 2.77 14.21
CA ALA A 276 29.39 2.46 14.81
C ALA A 276 28.23 3.11 14.03
N ALA A 277 28.38 4.36 13.59
CA ALA A 277 27.38 5.02 12.74
C ALA A 277 27.17 4.31 11.40
N ILE A 278 28.24 3.84 10.74
CA ILE A 278 28.13 3.03 9.51
C ILE A 278 27.32 1.75 9.75
N PHE A 279 27.57 1.03 10.84
CA PHE A 279 26.79 -0.16 11.17
C PHE A 279 25.30 0.15 11.35
N ARG A 280 24.97 1.24 12.06
CA ARG A 280 23.58 1.60 12.33
C ARG A 280 22.85 2.08 11.08
N THR A 281 23.46 2.93 10.26
CA THR A 281 22.82 3.45 9.03
C THR A 281 22.67 2.37 7.96
N THR A 282 23.68 1.51 7.78
CA THR A 282 23.57 0.36 6.87
C THR A 282 22.55 -0.66 7.35
N ALA A 283 22.43 -0.88 8.67
CA ALA A 283 21.37 -1.71 9.23
C ALA A 283 19.97 -1.16 8.92
N ILE A 284 19.74 0.16 9.07
CA ILE A 284 18.45 0.78 8.68
C ILE A 284 18.16 0.59 7.20
N HIS A 285 19.13 0.86 6.33
CA HIS A 285 18.99 0.67 4.88
C HIS A 285 18.60 -0.79 4.54
N GLU A 286 19.27 -1.75 5.17
CA GLU A 286 19.07 -3.17 4.92
C GLU A 286 17.76 -3.70 5.50
N ALA A 287 17.34 -3.25 6.68
CA ALA A 287 16.03 -3.55 7.25
C ALA A 287 14.91 -2.98 6.37
N THR A 288 15.05 -1.75 5.89
CA THR A 288 14.10 -1.11 4.97
C THR A 288 14.04 -1.85 3.63
N SER A 289 15.18 -2.32 3.10
CA SER A 289 15.19 -3.11 1.87
C SER A 289 14.55 -4.49 2.01
N ARG A 290 14.46 -5.04 3.22
CA ARG A 290 13.72 -6.29 3.49
C ARG A 290 12.22 -6.04 3.62
N LEU A 291 11.83 -4.88 4.16
CA LEU A 291 10.42 -4.46 4.17
C LEU A 291 9.85 -4.41 2.74
N THR A 292 10.62 -3.90 1.78
CA THR A 292 10.18 -3.87 0.36
C THR A 292 10.04 -5.27 -0.27
N GLN A 293 10.68 -6.30 0.31
CA GLN A 293 10.59 -7.69 -0.14
C GLN A 293 9.42 -8.45 0.50
N LEU A 294 8.73 -7.87 1.49
CA LEU A 294 7.55 -8.53 2.06
C LEU A 294 6.48 -8.69 0.97
N PRO A 295 5.92 -9.90 0.80
CA PRO A 295 4.85 -10.11 -0.17
C PRO A 295 3.67 -9.19 0.16
N SER A 296 3.11 -8.56 -0.86
CA SER A 296 1.90 -7.75 -0.70
C SER A 296 0.75 -8.65 -0.22
N PRO A 297 -0.03 -8.22 0.78
CA PRO A 297 -1.20 -8.98 1.22
C PRO A 297 -2.16 -9.14 0.04
N LYS A 298 -2.53 -10.38 -0.28
CA LYS A 298 -3.48 -10.67 -1.36
C LYS A 298 -4.84 -10.12 -0.96
N THR A 299 -5.36 -9.15 -1.71
CA THR A 299 -6.78 -8.80 -1.68
C THR A 299 -7.58 -9.99 -2.19
N THR A 300 -8.46 -10.54 -1.36
CA THR A 300 -9.36 -11.68 -1.67
C THR A 300 -10.44 -11.37 -2.71
N THR A 301 -10.25 -10.35 -3.56
CA THR A 301 -11.24 -9.88 -4.55
C THR A 301 -10.91 -10.32 -5.98
N GLN A 302 -10.31 -11.50 -6.16
CA GLN A 302 -10.42 -12.20 -7.44
C GLN A 302 -11.61 -13.16 -7.36
N PRO A 303 -12.65 -13.02 -8.21
CA PRO A 303 -13.68 -14.06 -8.35
C PRO A 303 -12.99 -15.32 -8.89
N SER A 304 -12.84 -16.31 -8.03
CA SER A 304 -12.23 -17.60 -8.38
C SER A 304 -13.25 -18.48 -9.09
N HIS A 305 -13.02 -18.82 -10.36
CA HIS A 305 -13.76 -19.88 -11.05
C HIS A 305 -13.47 -21.26 -10.42
N PRO A 306 -14.47 -22.09 -10.10
CA PRO A 306 -14.29 -23.41 -9.49
C PRO A 306 -13.45 -24.40 -10.32
N ALA A 307 -13.35 -24.19 -11.64
CA ALA A 307 -12.67 -25.09 -12.57
C ALA A 307 -11.12 -25.00 -12.52
N LEU A 308 -10.55 -23.98 -11.86
CA LEU A 308 -9.09 -23.82 -11.72
C LEU A 308 -8.51 -24.49 -10.46
N GLN A 309 -9.34 -25.10 -9.59
CA GLN A 309 -8.90 -25.80 -8.38
C GLN A 309 -8.49 -27.27 -8.62
N LYS A 310 -7.94 -27.58 -9.79
CA LYS A 310 -7.13 -28.80 -10.00
C LYS A 310 -5.67 -28.43 -10.21
N GLN A 311 -5.14 -27.58 -9.34
CA GLN A 311 -3.71 -27.48 -9.11
C GLN A 311 -3.41 -27.88 -7.67
N GLU A 312 -2.38 -28.71 -7.57
CA GLU A 312 -1.89 -29.41 -6.40
C GLU A 312 -1.97 -28.57 -5.12
N LYS A 313 -2.49 -29.19 -4.06
CA LYS A 313 -2.33 -28.71 -2.68
C LYS A 313 -0.85 -28.80 -2.30
N ASN A 314 -0.02 -27.92 -2.84
CA ASN A 314 1.21 -27.55 -2.17
C ASN A 314 0.81 -26.65 -1.01
N ASN A 315 0.64 -27.27 0.16
CA ASN A 315 0.54 -26.63 1.47
C ASN A 315 1.86 -25.90 1.82
N GLU A 316 2.38 -25.03 0.95
CA GLU A 316 3.27 -23.98 1.39
C GLU A 316 2.38 -22.93 2.04
N SER A 317 2.29 -23.05 3.37
CA SER A 317 1.67 -22.07 4.23
C SER A 317 2.43 -20.75 4.08
N ILE A 318 2.12 -19.98 3.04
CA ILE A 318 2.56 -18.59 2.89
C ILE A 318 2.00 -17.88 4.10
N THR A 319 2.80 -17.82 5.16
CA THR A 319 2.43 -17.21 6.43
C THR A 319 2.28 -15.74 6.13
N SER A 320 1.04 -15.32 5.86
CA SER A 320 0.70 -13.93 5.57
C SER A 320 1.17 -13.04 6.72
N VAL A 321 1.79 -11.90 6.40
CA VAL A 321 2.24 -10.96 7.44
C VAL A 321 1.02 -10.49 8.21
N THR A 322 1.02 -10.72 9.52
CA THR A 322 -0.09 -10.32 10.39
C THR A 322 -0.08 -8.82 10.66
N TRP A 323 -1.25 -8.28 11.01
CA TRP A 323 -1.41 -6.87 11.36
C TRP A 323 -0.46 -6.47 12.51
N GLU A 324 -0.36 -7.29 13.55
CA GLU A 324 0.54 -7.07 14.70
C GLU A 324 2.01 -6.97 14.27
N VAL A 325 2.44 -7.84 13.36
CA VAL A 325 3.81 -7.85 12.85
C VAL A 325 4.12 -6.57 12.08
N LEU A 326 3.22 -6.11 11.22
CA LEU A 326 3.38 -4.84 10.48
C LEU A 326 3.46 -3.63 11.41
N VAL A 327 2.63 -3.59 12.46
CA VAL A 327 2.69 -2.50 13.45
C VAL A 327 3.99 -2.53 14.23
N SER A 328 4.41 -3.72 14.68
CA SER A 328 5.69 -3.88 15.38
C SER A 328 6.88 -3.46 14.53
N MET A 329 6.89 -3.82 13.24
CA MET A 329 7.92 -3.38 12.28
C MET A 329 7.96 -1.86 12.16
N ARG A 330 6.80 -1.22 12.00
CA ARG A 330 6.69 0.24 11.90
C ARG A 330 7.30 0.92 13.12
N GLU A 331 6.94 0.46 14.31
CA GLU A 331 7.44 1.01 15.57
C GLU A 331 8.96 0.88 15.70
N ILE A 332 9.48 -0.33 15.44
CA ILE A 332 10.92 -0.60 15.56
C ILE A 332 11.73 0.18 14.51
N LEU A 333 11.27 0.26 13.26
CA LEU A 333 11.93 1.04 12.21
C LEU A 333 11.86 2.55 12.48
N ASN A 334 10.73 3.06 12.95
CA ASN A 334 10.63 4.47 13.34
C ASN A 334 11.57 4.78 14.50
N GLN A 335 11.64 3.91 15.51
CA GLN A 335 12.52 4.11 16.65
C GLN A 335 14.00 4.05 16.27
N SER A 336 14.40 3.15 15.36
CA SER A 336 15.78 3.09 14.87
C SER A 336 16.15 4.31 14.04
N ILE A 337 15.26 4.75 13.14
CA ILE A 337 15.48 5.95 12.33
C ILE A 337 15.52 7.20 13.20
N ASP A 338 14.57 7.37 14.13
CA ASP A 338 14.54 8.51 15.05
C ASP A 338 15.80 8.59 15.90
N ARG A 339 16.29 7.44 16.38
CA ARG A 339 17.56 7.36 17.08
C ARG A 339 18.71 7.84 16.20
N GLU A 340 18.87 7.31 14.98
CA GLU A 340 19.96 7.76 14.11
C GLU A 340 19.87 9.24 13.72
N GLN A 341 18.66 9.76 13.54
CA GLN A 341 18.42 11.17 13.27
C GLN A 341 18.90 12.06 14.42
N THR A 342 18.78 11.62 15.67
CA THR A 342 19.33 12.37 16.83
C THR A 342 20.85 12.30 16.95
N LEU A 343 21.48 11.31 16.29
CA LEU A 343 22.92 11.05 16.38
C LEU A 343 23.72 11.58 15.20
N THR A 344 23.09 11.71 14.03
CA THR A 344 23.76 12.23 12.83
C THR A 344 24.05 13.71 12.97
N SER A 345 25.19 14.13 12.41
CA SER A 345 25.57 15.55 12.27
C SER A 345 25.61 15.99 10.80
N ASP A 346 25.34 15.06 9.89
CA ASP A 346 25.25 15.31 8.45
C ASP A 346 23.78 15.59 8.08
N ASP A 347 23.52 16.80 7.57
CA ASP A 347 22.20 17.27 7.17
C ASP A 347 21.62 16.47 6.00
N GLN A 348 22.43 16.06 5.03
CA GLN A 348 21.96 15.29 3.88
C GLN A 348 21.57 13.87 4.29
N LEU A 349 22.35 13.26 5.17
CA LEU A 349 22.02 11.96 5.76
C LEU A 349 20.74 12.06 6.62
N PHE A 350 20.58 13.14 7.39
CA PHE A 350 19.36 13.39 8.17
C PHE A 350 18.11 13.47 7.29
N LEU A 351 18.17 14.23 6.20
CA LEU A 351 17.07 14.37 5.25
C LEU A 351 16.74 13.04 4.54
N ALA A 352 17.76 12.26 4.17
CA ALA A 352 17.55 10.95 3.57
C ALA A 352 16.87 9.97 4.55
N LEU A 353 17.28 9.96 5.82
CA LEU A 353 16.62 9.18 6.87
C LEU A 353 15.17 9.63 7.08
N GLN A 354 14.90 10.93 7.06
CA GLN A 354 13.55 11.47 7.18
C GLN A 354 12.65 11.02 6.02
N GLN A 355 13.17 11.06 4.79
CA GLN A 355 12.43 10.63 3.61
C GLN A 355 12.09 9.13 3.69
N VAL A 356 13.07 8.30 4.06
CA VAL A 356 12.84 6.86 4.27
C VAL A 356 11.80 6.63 5.36
N LYS A 357 11.85 7.35 6.48
CA LYS A 357 10.83 7.25 7.54
C LYS A 357 9.43 7.53 7.01
N THR A 358 9.25 8.59 6.23
CA THR A 358 7.95 8.94 5.63
C THR A 358 7.45 7.83 4.71
N ASP A 359 8.32 7.32 3.83
CA ASP A 359 7.94 6.29 2.86
C ASP A 359 7.70 4.91 3.50
N VAL A 360 8.46 4.54 4.54
CA VAL A 360 8.21 3.34 5.36
C VAL A 360 6.83 3.40 5.99
N ASN A 361 6.48 4.53 6.60
CA ASN A 361 5.17 4.70 7.23
C ASN A 361 4.04 4.66 6.20
N ARG A 362 4.22 5.25 5.02
CA ARG A 362 3.26 5.21 3.92
C ARG A 362 3.07 3.79 3.37
N ASP A 363 4.14 3.03 3.16
CA ASP A 363 4.08 1.64 2.68
C ASP A 363 3.40 0.73 3.69
N ILE A 364 3.81 0.79 4.97
CA ILE A 364 3.20 -0.01 6.03
C ILE A 364 1.72 0.38 6.23
N ALA A 365 1.36 1.66 6.19
CA ALA A 365 -0.04 2.08 6.28
C ALA A 365 -0.91 1.48 5.16
N THR A 366 -0.37 1.43 3.94
CA THR A 366 -1.05 0.82 2.78
C THR A 366 -1.23 -0.68 2.97
N ARG A 367 -0.19 -1.38 3.47
CA ARG A 367 -0.28 -2.81 3.80
C ARG A 367 -1.26 -3.07 4.95
N LEU A 368 -1.27 -2.23 5.98
CA LEU A 368 -2.20 -2.34 7.11
C LEU A 368 -3.66 -2.14 6.69
N ALA A 369 -3.94 -1.32 5.66
CA ALA A 369 -5.28 -1.18 5.10
C ALA A 369 -5.74 -2.45 4.35
N GLN A 370 -4.81 -3.24 3.82
CA GLN A 370 -5.10 -4.48 3.09
C GLN A 370 -5.13 -5.72 4.00
N VAL A 371 -4.49 -5.67 5.17
CA VAL A 371 -4.49 -6.78 6.14
C VAL A 371 -5.64 -6.64 7.13
N GLU A 372 -6.51 -7.66 7.20
CA GLU A 372 -7.56 -7.71 8.20
C GLU A 372 -6.99 -7.78 9.62
N LYS A 373 -7.53 -6.95 10.52
CA LYS A 373 -7.25 -7.07 11.97
C LYS A 373 -7.73 -8.44 12.46
N THR A 374 -6.96 -9.04 13.36
CA THR A 374 -7.31 -10.30 14.04
C THR A 374 -7.48 -10.08 15.54
N ILE A 375 -8.40 -10.82 16.15
CA ILE A 375 -8.56 -10.98 17.60
C ILE A 375 -8.30 -12.43 17.97
N THR A 376 -8.02 -12.67 19.24
CA THR A 376 -7.94 -14.02 19.80
C THR A 376 -9.31 -14.42 20.34
N ARG A 377 -9.84 -15.55 19.88
CA ARG A 377 -11.04 -16.19 20.43
C ARG A 377 -10.73 -17.63 20.81
N THR A 378 -11.28 -18.10 21.92
CA THR A 378 -11.12 -19.47 22.41
C THR A 378 -12.45 -20.19 22.23
N PRO A 379 -12.52 -21.33 21.55
CA PRO A 379 -13.76 -22.09 21.45
C PRO A 379 -14.07 -22.79 22.78
N ASP A 380 -15.33 -22.83 23.20
CA ASP A 380 -15.72 -23.40 24.50
C ASP A 380 -15.59 -24.93 24.53
N THR A 381 -15.71 -25.58 23.37
CA THR A 381 -15.62 -27.04 23.21
C THR A 381 -14.87 -27.40 21.92
N VAL A 382 -14.44 -28.66 21.80
CA VAL A 382 -13.82 -29.16 20.56
C VAL A 382 -14.89 -29.24 19.47
N GLN A 383 -14.79 -28.37 18.47
CA GLN A 383 -15.75 -28.27 17.37
C GLN A 383 -15.05 -28.25 16.00
N PRO A 384 -15.75 -28.65 14.93
CA PRO A 384 -15.26 -28.46 13.58
C PRO A 384 -15.07 -26.98 13.25
N ALA A 385 -14.03 -26.68 12.47
CA ALA A 385 -13.74 -25.32 11.99
C ALA A 385 -14.90 -24.70 11.22
N LEU A 386 -15.66 -25.51 10.47
CA LEU A 386 -16.88 -25.10 9.77
C LEU A 386 -17.95 -24.57 10.75
N VAL A 387 -18.15 -25.25 11.88
CA VAL A 387 -19.13 -24.87 12.91
C VAL A 387 -18.66 -23.61 13.63
N LEU A 388 -17.37 -23.52 13.94
CA LEU A 388 -16.80 -22.30 14.53
C LEU A 388 -16.90 -21.11 13.57
N ALA A 389 -16.69 -21.30 12.26
CA ALA A 389 -16.86 -20.25 11.26
C ALA A 389 -18.32 -19.79 11.14
N ALA A 390 -19.28 -20.73 11.19
CA ALA A 390 -20.69 -20.40 11.23
C ALA A 390 -21.04 -19.60 12.51
N ASN A 391 -20.57 -20.02 13.67
CA ASN A 391 -20.87 -19.35 14.95
C ASN A 391 -20.19 -17.99 15.10
N TRP A 392 -18.94 -17.86 14.63
CA TRP A 392 -18.14 -16.65 14.86
C TRP A 392 -18.29 -15.60 13.78
N TYR A 393 -18.59 -15.99 12.54
CA TYR A 393 -18.67 -15.08 11.39
C TYR A 393 -20.03 -15.10 10.68
N ASP A 394 -21.00 -15.86 11.18
CA ASP A 394 -22.28 -16.11 10.51
C ASP A 394 -22.11 -16.65 9.07
N ASN A 395 -20.98 -17.33 8.82
CA ASN A 395 -20.61 -17.82 7.49
C ASN A 395 -19.68 -19.03 7.58
N ALA A 396 -20.25 -20.22 7.34
CA ALA A 396 -19.52 -21.49 7.33
C ALA A 396 -18.41 -21.56 6.26
N ALA A 397 -18.53 -20.81 5.15
CA ALA A 397 -17.53 -20.84 4.07
C ALA A 397 -16.18 -20.22 4.49
N ARG A 398 -16.12 -19.54 5.64
CA ARG A 398 -14.90 -18.92 6.18
C ARG A 398 -14.09 -19.85 7.10
N GLU A 399 -14.28 -21.16 6.97
CA GLU A 399 -13.46 -22.17 7.68
C GLU A 399 -11.94 -21.97 7.47
N SER A 400 -11.57 -21.60 6.23
CA SER A 400 -10.18 -21.33 5.85
C SER A 400 -9.58 -20.16 6.63
N ASP A 401 -10.37 -19.18 7.09
CA ASP A 401 -9.87 -18.06 7.88
C ASP A 401 -9.41 -18.49 9.29
N ILE A 402 -10.00 -19.55 9.84
CA ILE A 402 -9.58 -20.12 11.12
C ILE A 402 -8.38 -21.05 10.91
N THR A 403 -8.45 -21.93 9.91
CA THR A 403 -7.45 -22.98 9.69
C THR A 403 -6.14 -22.49 9.07
N SER A 404 -6.17 -21.49 8.20
CA SER A 404 -4.96 -20.95 7.55
C SER A 404 -4.11 -20.08 8.48
N ARG A 405 -4.72 -19.49 9.52
CA ARG A 405 -4.07 -18.53 10.42
C ARG A 405 -3.54 -19.17 11.70
N ASN A 406 -4.02 -20.37 12.02
CA ASN A 406 -3.66 -21.09 13.23
C ASN A 406 -3.05 -22.44 12.84
N THR A 407 -2.01 -22.86 13.56
CA THR A 407 -1.39 -24.18 13.35
C THR A 407 -2.31 -25.28 13.87
N ILE A 408 -3.37 -25.59 13.10
CA ILE A 408 -4.38 -26.59 13.45
C ILE A 408 -4.02 -27.90 12.77
N LYS A 409 -3.94 -28.99 13.56
CA LYS A 409 -3.61 -30.32 13.04
C LYS A 409 -4.72 -30.91 12.17
N HIS A 410 -5.98 -30.65 12.50
CA HIS A 410 -7.13 -31.19 11.78
C HIS A 410 -8.31 -30.22 11.82
N SER A 411 -8.87 -29.86 10.67
CA SER A 411 -9.95 -28.85 10.59
C SER A 411 -11.27 -29.30 11.24
N GLY A 412 -11.56 -30.60 11.21
CA GLY A 412 -12.73 -31.18 11.90
C GLY A 412 -12.64 -31.22 13.42
N PHE A 413 -11.46 -30.99 14.01
CA PHE A 413 -11.24 -31.10 15.45
C PHE A 413 -10.35 -29.94 15.93
N ILE A 414 -10.96 -28.76 16.10
CA ILE A 414 -10.26 -27.61 16.66
C ILE A 414 -10.23 -27.74 18.19
N PRO A 415 -9.04 -27.75 18.83
CA PRO A 415 -8.94 -27.84 20.29
C PRO A 415 -9.38 -26.52 20.97
N VAL A 416 -9.74 -26.61 22.26
CA VAL A 416 -10.01 -25.47 23.15
C VAL A 416 -8.70 -24.74 23.46
N GLN A 417 -8.22 -23.97 22.49
CA GLN A 417 -7.00 -23.19 22.57
C GLN A 417 -7.26 -21.79 22.01
N PRO A 418 -6.49 -20.77 22.41
CA PRO A 418 -6.64 -19.44 21.85
C PRO A 418 -6.34 -19.43 20.35
N LEU A 419 -7.35 -19.12 19.53
CA LEU A 419 -7.25 -19.05 18.07
C LEU A 419 -7.29 -17.60 17.60
N ARG A 420 -6.43 -17.27 16.64
CA ARG A 420 -6.42 -15.97 15.98
C ARG A 420 -7.44 -15.97 14.84
N VAL A 421 -8.38 -15.04 14.89
CA VAL A 421 -9.50 -14.93 13.94
C VAL A 421 -9.72 -13.47 13.53
N PRO A 422 -10.11 -13.16 12.29
CA PRO A 422 -10.47 -11.80 11.88
C PRO A 422 -11.55 -11.17 12.78
N VAL A 423 -11.47 -9.85 12.99
CA VAL A 423 -12.38 -9.08 13.88
C VAL A 423 -13.80 -8.90 13.33
N ARG A 424 -14.09 -9.36 12.12
CA ARG A 424 -15.36 -9.10 11.44
C ARG A 424 -16.41 -10.15 11.70
#